data_AF-X1K5J5-F1
#
_entry.id   AF-X1K5J5-F1
#
_cell.length_a   1.000
_cell.length_b   1.000
_cell.length_c   1.000
_cell.angle_alpha   90.00
_cell.angle_beta   90.00
_cell.angle_gamma   90.00
#
_symmetry.space_group_name_H-M   'P 1'
#
loop_
_entity.id
_entity.type
_entity.pdbx_description
1 polymer ?
#
loop_
_entity_poly.entity_id
_entity_poly.type
_entity_poly.pdbx_seq_one_letter_code
_entity_poly.pdbx_strand_id
1 'polypeptide(L)'
;MHPPGKPPTSMADFKGKPPFVQATKESDDEADALATQALLQLYTGPEGFKCPRCGVVITAPEDAINHLEVEINKALARLGKPSE
;
A
#
# COMPACT_ATOMS: atom_id res chain seq x y z
N MET A 1 23.71 -2.70 0.04
CA MET A 1 23.04 -2.64 1.35
C MET A 1 23.09 -1.20 1.85
N HIS A 2 21.95 -0.50 1.85
CA HIS A 2 21.86 0.81 2.51
C HIS A 2 21.73 0.58 4.02
N PRO A 3 22.42 1.35 4.88
CA PRO A 3 22.20 1.25 6.31
C PRO A 3 20.75 1.65 6.63
N PRO A 4 20.09 1.00 7.62
CA PRO A 4 18.75 1.40 8.02
C PRO A 4 18.84 2.82 8.59
N GLY A 5 18.32 3.78 7.82
CA GLY A 5 18.11 5.14 8.30
C GLY A 5 17.13 5.11 9.47
N LYS A 6 17.22 6.12 10.35
CA LYS A 6 16.21 6.27 11.41
C LYS A 6 14.81 6.27 10.78
N PRO A 7 13.85 5.51 11.34
CA PRO A 7 12.50 5.49 10.80
C PRO A 7 11.91 6.91 10.83
N PRO A 8 11.18 7.31 9.78
CA PRO A 8 10.55 8.62 9.74
C PRO A 8 9.54 8.74 10.88
N THR A 9 9.55 9.90 11.55
CA THR A 9 8.67 10.26 12.66
C THR A 9 7.62 11.30 12.26
N SER A 10 7.83 11.98 11.14
CA SER A 10 6.94 13.02 10.63
C SER A 10 6.88 13.04 9.11
N MET A 11 5.84 13.67 8.56
CA MET A 11 5.73 13.90 7.11
C MET A 11 6.85 14.78 6.55
N ALA A 12 7.48 15.63 7.39
CA ALA A 12 8.60 16.47 6.98
C ALA A 12 9.87 15.65 6.67
N ASP A 13 10.00 14.45 7.25
CA ASP A 13 11.16 13.56 7.04
C ASP A 13 11.26 13.06 5.60
N PHE A 14 10.15 13.11 4.86
CA PHE A 14 10.06 12.70 3.47
C PHE A 14 10.47 13.79 2.46
N LYS A 15 10.97 14.96 2.92
CA LYS A 15 11.53 16.04 2.07
C LYS A 15 10.65 16.45 0.87
N GLY A 16 9.32 16.37 1.03
CA GLY A 16 8.36 16.69 -0.05
C GLY A 16 8.19 15.61 -1.12
N LYS A 17 8.84 14.44 -1.00
CA LYS A 17 8.52 13.25 -1.80
C LYS A 17 7.54 12.41 -0.99
N PRO A 18 6.26 12.33 -1.35
CA PRO A 18 5.33 11.47 -0.62
C PRO A 18 5.86 10.04 -0.54
N PRO A 19 5.61 9.34 0.58
CA PRO A 19 5.96 7.93 0.68
C PRO A 19 5.30 7.14 -0.46
N PHE A 20 5.93 6.03 -0.83
CA PHE A 20 5.48 5.14 -1.89
C PHE A 20 5.61 3.70 -1.40
N VAL A 21 4.70 2.84 -1.81
CA VAL A 21 4.73 1.40 -1.54
C VAL A 21 4.92 0.64 -2.83
N GLN A 22 5.56 -0.52 -2.78
CA GLN A 22 5.75 -1.38 -3.94
C GLN A 22 5.32 -2.80 -3.57
N ALA A 23 4.57 -3.48 -4.45
CA ALA A 23 4.29 -4.89 -4.29
C ALA A 23 5.57 -5.70 -4.50
N THR A 24 5.86 -6.58 -3.55
CA THR A 24 6.98 -7.51 -3.61
C THR A 24 6.50 -8.91 -3.31
N LYS A 25 7.18 -9.91 -3.89
CA LYS A 25 6.97 -11.33 -3.57
C LYS A 25 7.70 -11.75 -2.30
N GLU A 26 8.74 -11.00 -1.95
CA GLU A 26 9.59 -11.24 -0.80
C GLU A 26 9.53 -9.99 0.08
N SER A 27 8.97 -10.12 1.28
CA SER A 27 8.95 -9.06 2.28
C SER A 27 10.08 -9.29 3.26
N ASP A 28 10.89 -8.25 3.49
CA ASP A 28 11.94 -8.26 4.52
C ASP A 28 11.36 -8.03 5.94
N ASP A 29 10.07 -7.65 6.03
CA ASP A 29 9.34 -7.40 7.28
C ASP A 29 8.07 -8.26 7.35
N GLU A 30 7.91 -9.02 8.43
CA GLU A 30 6.72 -9.85 8.69
C GLU A 30 5.46 -8.99 8.86
N ALA A 31 5.60 -7.76 9.38
CA ALA A 31 4.49 -6.84 9.56
C ALA A 31 3.83 -6.47 8.23
N ASP A 32 4.60 -6.30 7.15
CA ASP A 32 4.08 -5.98 5.81
C ASP A 32 3.28 -7.13 5.21
N ALA A 33 3.74 -8.37 5.43
CA ALA A 33 3.03 -9.56 4.99
C ALA A 33 1.69 -9.71 5.73
N LEU A 34 1.70 -9.53 7.05
CA LEU A 34 0.48 -9.58 7.88
C LEU A 34 -0.51 -8.46 7.52
N ALA A 35 -0.02 -7.24 7.29
CA ALA A 35 -0.85 -6.12 6.89
C ALA A 35 -1.53 -6.38 5.54
N THR A 36 -0.78 -6.87 4.56
CA THR A 36 -1.30 -7.24 3.24
C THR A 36 -2.35 -8.35 3.36
N GLN A 37 -2.06 -9.39 4.13
CA GLN A 37 -2.99 -10.49 4.35
C GLN A 37 -4.29 -10.04 5.02
N ALA A 38 -4.21 -9.19 6.03
CA ALA A 38 -5.39 -8.63 6.72
C ALA A 38 -6.26 -7.80 5.76
N LEU A 39 -5.64 -6.99 4.89
CA LEU A 39 -6.32 -6.22 3.86
C LEU A 39 -7.06 -7.13 2.87
N LEU A 40 -6.39 -8.16 2.35
CA LEU A 40 -7.02 -9.12 1.44
C LEU A 40 -8.16 -9.85 2.13
N GLN A 41 -7.97 -10.31 3.37
CA GLN A 41 -9.00 -11.05 4.11
C GLN A 41 -10.25 -10.19 4.37
N LEU A 42 -10.08 -8.93 4.75
CA LEU A 42 -11.21 -8.05 5.09
C LEU A 42 -12.09 -7.71 3.88
N TYR A 43 -11.47 -7.60 2.70
CA TYR A 43 -12.15 -7.12 1.49
C TYR A 43 -12.40 -8.20 0.45
N THR A 44 -12.02 -9.44 0.73
CA THR A 44 -12.38 -10.59 -0.11
C THR A 44 -13.73 -11.15 0.31
N GLY A 45 -14.65 -11.24 -0.65
CA GLY A 45 -15.92 -11.91 -0.52
C GLY A 45 -16.06 -13.07 -1.50
N PRO A 46 -17.28 -13.64 -1.63
CA PRO A 46 -17.54 -14.77 -2.53
C PRO A 46 -17.18 -14.50 -4.00
N GLU A 47 -17.30 -13.24 -4.44
CA GLU A 47 -17.05 -12.81 -5.82
C GLU A 47 -15.58 -12.43 -6.08
N GLY A 48 -14.73 -12.46 -5.06
CA GLY A 48 -13.33 -12.02 -5.11
C GLY A 48 -13.04 -10.82 -4.20
N PHE A 49 -11.86 -10.24 -4.39
CA PHE A 49 -11.40 -9.06 -3.67
C PHE A 49 -12.11 -7.80 -4.19
N LYS A 50 -12.84 -7.09 -3.34
CA LYS A 50 -13.47 -5.81 -3.65
C LYS A 50 -12.62 -4.66 -3.12
N CYS A 51 -12.01 -3.89 -4.02
CA CYS A 51 -11.17 -2.75 -3.63
C CYS A 51 -11.99 -1.73 -2.80
N PRO A 52 -11.56 -1.39 -1.57
CA PRO A 52 -12.29 -0.45 -0.71
C PRO A 52 -12.34 0.98 -1.25
N ARG A 53 -11.42 1.34 -2.14
CA ARG A 53 -11.30 2.70 -2.65
C ARG A 53 -12.12 2.96 -3.90
N CYS A 54 -12.07 2.06 -4.88
CA CYS A 54 -12.72 2.27 -6.18
C CYS A 54 -13.87 1.30 -6.45
N GLY A 55 -14.03 0.25 -5.64
CA GLY A 55 -15.12 -0.72 -5.74
C GLY A 55 -14.95 -1.81 -6.79
N VAL A 56 -13.84 -1.83 -7.55
CA VAL A 56 -13.56 -2.91 -8.52
C VAL A 56 -13.45 -4.26 -7.81
N VAL A 57 -13.94 -5.31 -8.46
CA VAL A 57 -13.82 -6.69 -7.99
C VAL A 57 -12.74 -7.40 -8.80
N ILE A 58 -11.80 -8.03 -8.11
CA ILE A 58 -10.65 -8.72 -8.69
C ILE A 58 -10.62 -10.15 -8.14
N THR A 59 -10.54 -11.14 -9.04
CA THR A 59 -10.60 -12.56 -8.66
C THR A 59 -9.23 -13.20 -8.47
N ALA A 60 -8.18 -12.65 -9.10
CA ALA A 60 -6.80 -13.10 -8.93
C ALA A 60 -6.11 -12.35 -7.77
N PRO A 61 -5.59 -13.05 -6.74
CA PRO A 61 -4.93 -12.41 -5.60
C PRO A 61 -3.75 -11.51 -5.98
N GLU A 62 -2.93 -11.93 -6.95
CA GLU A 62 -1.79 -11.13 -7.43
C GLU A 62 -2.23 -9.80 -8.05
N ASP A 63 -3.33 -9.81 -8.80
CA ASP A 63 -3.90 -8.60 -9.40
C ASP A 63 -4.50 -7.70 -8.33
N ALA A 64 -5.07 -8.26 -7.26
CA ALA A 64 -5.57 -7.50 -6.13
C ALA A 64 -4.45 -6.75 -5.38
N ILE A 65 -3.30 -7.41 -5.18
CA ILE A 65 -2.12 -6.80 -4.56
C ILE A 65 -1.55 -5.68 -5.46
N ASN A 66 -1.38 -5.94 -6.76
CA ASN A 66 -0.89 -4.93 -7.71
C ASN A 66 -1.86 -3.73 -7.80
N HIS A 67 -3.16 -3.98 -7.74
CA HIS A 67 -4.17 -2.91 -7.70
C HIS A 67 -4.09 -2.09 -6.41
N LEU A 68 -3.92 -2.74 -5.26
CA LEU A 68 -3.75 -2.08 -3.97
C LEU A 68 -2.53 -1.17 -3.96
N GLU A 69 -1.39 -1.61 -4.50
CA GLU A 69 -0.20 -0.77 -4.66
C GLU A 69 -0.54 0.56 -5.37
N VAL A 70 -1.17 0.48 -6.54
CA VAL A 70 -1.55 1.66 -7.33
C VAL A 70 -2.50 2.57 -6.55
N GLU A 71 -3.50 2.00 -5.88
CA GLU A 71 -4.48 2.78 -5.11
C GLU A 71 -3.88 3.44 -3.87
N ILE A 72 -2.99 2.75 -3.14
CA ILE A 72 -2.26 3.31 -2.01
C ILE A 72 -1.37 4.46 -2.49
N ASN A 73 -0.59 4.26 -3.56
CA ASN A 73 0.30 5.30 -4.08
C ASN A 73 -0.44 6.53 -4.59
N LYS A 74 -1.59 6.35 -5.25
CA LYS A 74 -2.50 7.46 -5.59
C LYS A 74 -3.04 8.20 -4.35
N ALA A 75 -3.18 7.53 -3.21
CA ALA A 75 -3.61 8.17 -1.96
C ALA A 75 -2.44 8.90 -1.29
N LEU A 76 -1.27 8.28 -1.19
CA LEU A 76 -0.06 8.88 -0.63
C LEU A 76 0.40 10.11 -1.42
N ALA A 77 0.28 10.08 -2.75
CA ALA A 77 0.57 11.23 -3.61
C ALA A 77 -0.30 12.46 -3.30
N ARG A 78 -1.50 12.28 -2.72
CA ARG A 78 -2.35 13.40 -2.27
C ARG A 78 -1.86 13.98 -0.95
N LEU A 79 -1.28 13.17 -0.07
CA LEU A 79 -0.72 13.63 1.21
C LEU A 79 0.51 14.52 1.02
N GLY A 80 1.25 14.33 -0.07
CA GLY A 80 2.39 15.17 -0.44
C GLY A 80 2.03 16.52 -1.07
N LYS A 81 0.75 16.79 -1.34
CA LYS A 81 0.29 18.07 -1.87
C LYS A 81 -0.28 18.89 -0.72
N PRO A 82 0.15 20.16 -0.52
CA PRO A 82 -0.60 21.07 0.31
C PRO A 82 -2.04 21.12 -0.23
N SER A 83 -3.03 20.97 0.66
CA SER A 83 -4.41 21.31 0.34
C SER A 83 -4.43 22.77 -0.15
N GLU A 84 -4.81 22.99 -1.40
CA GLU A 84 -5.26 24.31 -1.87
C GLU A 84 -6.55 24.72 -1.14
#